data_AF-A0A2E3Y362-F1
#
_entry.id   AF-A0A2E3Y362-F1
#
_cell.length_a   1.000
_cell.length_b   1.000
_cell.length_c   1.000
_cell.angle_alpha   90.00
_cell.angle_beta   90.00
_cell.angle_gamma   90.00
#
_symmetry.space_group_name_H-M   'P 1'
#
loop_
_entity.id
_entity.type
_entity.pdbx_description
1 polymer ?
#
loop_
_entity_poly.entity_id
_entity_poly.type
_entity_poly.pdbx_seq_one_letter_code
_entity_poly.pdbx_strand_id
1 'polypeptide(L)'
;MSNLTKYRCHKETFFLDYLPDEVFINLEKKDRIEYRKLRENYQIIESKSLQVLTLQEEIKKKKLLVQKLKKQIAISKSKDSYLDKMNLAKENLEDIITKFHFSISIGLRTHKKKAKGLSQPKYYLRITAFNKRFKNLYIGSPDKIKTTLANIYNKPYNNFNSEELKGELKVLYSVYIRNYIFKNSWDIFFNSKHSLKDIELWASEIGNEIYRW
;
A
#
# COMPACT_ATOMS: atom_id res chain seq x y z
N MET A 1 25.97 24.05 55.07
CA MET A 1 24.57 23.72 54.70
C MET A 1 24.24 22.36 55.29
N SER A 2 23.25 22.28 56.18
CA SER A 2 22.95 21.10 56.99
C SER A 2 22.41 19.91 56.16
N ASN A 3 22.92 18.71 56.42
CA ASN A 3 22.44 17.42 55.90
C ASN A 3 21.00 17.03 56.33
N LEU A 4 20.26 17.92 57.00
CA LEU A 4 18.92 17.71 57.56
C LEU A 4 17.81 17.51 56.52
N THR A 5 18.06 17.82 55.25
CA THR A 5 17.08 17.66 54.16
C THR A 5 17.08 16.26 53.53
N LYS A 6 18.09 15.41 53.80
CA LYS A 6 18.20 14.07 53.22
C LYS A 6 17.25 13.03 53.84
N TYR A 7 16.75 13.28 55.05
CA TYR A 7 15.96 12.33 55.84
C TYR A 7 14.48 12.73 56.00
N ARG A 8 14.03 13.77 55.30
CA ARG A 8 12.61 14.15 55.30
C ARG A 8 11.86 13.37 54.24
N CYS A 9 10.71 12.79 54.61
CA CYS A 9 9.74 12.27 53.67
C CYS A 9 9.37 13.37 52.68
N HIS A 10 9.56 13.12 51.37
CA HIS A 10 9.28 14.12 50.35
C HIS A 10 7.79 14.21 49.99
N LYS A 11 7.00 13.19 50.33
CA LYS A 11 5.53 13.16 50.13
C LYS A 11 4.78 13.02 51.46
N GLU A 12 3.46 13.13 51.45
CA GLU A 12 2.64 12.94 52.66
C GLU A 12 2.60 11.48 53.18
N THR A 13 3.17 10.54 52.43
CA THR A 13 3.25 9.13 52.79
C THR A 13 4.54 8.79 53.54
N PHE A 14 4.63 9.25 54.79
CA PHE A 14 5.77 9.01 55.71
C PHE A 14 6.30 7.57 55.62
N PHE A 15 5.40 6.59 55.76
CA PHE A 15 5.74 5.16 55.81
C PHE A 15 6.16 4.54 54.46
N LEU A 16 6.05 5.22 53.32
CA LEU A 16 6.42 4.66 52.02
C LEU A 16 7.77 5.21 51.51
N ASP A 17 8.04 6.48 51.79
CA ASP A 17 9.29 7.11 51.37
C ASP A 17 10.43 6.83 52.36
N TYR A 18 10.14 6.87 53.67
CA TYR A 18 11.14 6.79 54.74
C TYR A 18 10.58 6.26 56.07
N LEU A 19 11.17 5.17 56.57
CA LEU A 19 10.89 4.67 57.92
C LEU A 19 12.15 4.83 58.77
N PRO A 20 12.10 5.53 59.92
CA PRO A 20 13.26 5.67 60.80
C PRO A 20 13.78 4.32 61.29
N ASP A 21 15.10 4.22 61.44
CA ASP A 21 15.75 2.97 61.82
C ASP A 21 15.28 2.49 63.20
N GLU A 22 15.02 3.40 64.15
CA GLU A 22 14.51 3.04 65.48
C GLU A 22 13.13 2.38 65.39
N VAL A 23 12.28 2.82 64.46
CA VAL A 23 10.96 2.23 64.24
C VAL A 23 11.08 0.89 63.51
N PHE A 24 11.95 0.80 62.50
CA PHE A 24 12.15 -0.44 61.75
C PHE A 24 12.79 -1.56 62.59
N ILE A 25 13.72 -1.23 63.48
CA ILE A 25 14.36 -2.18 64.40
C ILE A 25 13.38 -2.72 65.44
N ASN A 26 12.32 -1.97 65.75
CA ASN A 26 11.28 -2.40 66.68
C ASN A 26 10.18 -3.27 66.02
N LEU A 27 10.19 -3.42 64.69
CA LEU A 27 9.25 -4.31 63.98
C LEU A 27 9.66 -5.78 64.11
N GLU A 28 8.67 -6.69 64.11
CA GLU A 28 8.90 -8.13 64.00
C GLU A 28 9.50 -8.50 62.63
N LYS A 29 10.19 -9.64 62.57
CA LYS A 29 10.85 -10.10 61.33
C LYS A 29 9.89 -10.20 60.14
N LYS A 30 8.65 -10.64 60.39
CA LYS A 30 7.60 -10.76 59.36
C LYS A 30 7.22 -9.38 58.81
N ASP A 31 7.01 -8.41 59.69
CA ASP A 31 6.60 -7.05 59.33
C ASP A 31 7.70 -6.31 58.58
N ARG A 32 8.98 -6.55 58.91
CA ARG A 32 10.12 -5.99 58.15
C ARG A 32 10.15 -6.48 56.70
N ILE A 33 9.81 -7.74 56.46
CA ILE A 33 9.78 -8.33 55.10
C ILE A 33 8.62 -7.71 54.32
N GLU A 34 7.44 -7.61 54.92
CA GLU A 34 6.27 -7.01 54.28
C GLU A 34 6.48 -5.51 54.00
N TYR A 35 7.12 -4.78 54.90
CA TYR A 35 7.51 -3.39 54.70
C TYR A 35 8.42 -3.19 53.47
N ARG A 36 9.44 -4.05 53.30
CA ARG A 36 10.34 -3.97 52.13
C ARG A 36 9.60 -4.23 50.83
N LYS A 37 8.76 -5.26 50.78
CA LYS A 37 7.91 -5.56 49.61
C LYS A 37 6.98 -4.39 49.28
N LEU A 38 6.36 -3.80 50.30
CA LEU A 38 5.48 -2.64 50.15
C LEU A 38 6.22 -1.48 49.47
N ARG A 39 7.42 -1.14 49.97
CA ARG A 39 8.23 -0.04 49.45
C ARG A 39 8.73 -0.28 48.02
N GLU A 40 9.26 -1.47 47.74
CA GLU A 40 9.74 -1.84 46.40
C GLU A 40 8.60 -1.79 45.37
N ASN A 41 7.44 -2.37 45.70
CA ASN A 41 6.28 -2.33 44.82
C ASN A 41 5.77 -0.90 44.62
N TYR A 42 5.77 -0.07 45.67
CA TYR A 42 5.39 1.34 45.57
C TYR A 42 6.27 2.11 44.56
N GLN A 43 7.60 1.95 44.64
CA GLN A 43 8.53 2.59 43.70
C GLN A 43 8.30 2.12 42.26
N ILE A 44 8.03 0.82 42.06
CA ILE A 44 7.70 0.28 40.74
C ILE A 44 6.40 0.89 40.23
N ILE A 45 5.35 0.94 41.05
CA ILE A 45 4.05 1.53 40.69
C ILE A 45 4.22 2.99 40.32
N GLU A 46 4.99 3.76 41.09
CA GLU A 46 5.24 5.17 40.80
C GLU A 46 5.95 5.35 39.46
N SER A 47 7.05 4.62 39.24
CA SER A 47 7.83 4.67 38.00
C SER A 47 6.97 4.29 36.79
N LYS A 48 6.15 3.24 36.91
CA LYS A 48 5.24 2.80 35.84
C LYS A 48 4.11 3.80 35.61
N SER A 49 3.57 4.40 36.67
CA SER A 49 2.55 5.44 36.56
C SER A 49 3.07 6.66 35.80
N LEU A 50 4.32 7.07 36.07
CA LEU A 50 4.96 8.15 35.33
C LEU A 50 5.16 7.81 33.84
N GLN A 51 5.62 6.59 33.54
CA GLN A 51 5.74 6.12 32.14
C GLN A 51 4.40 6.12 31.42
N VAL A 52 3.33 5.67 32.08
CA VAL A 52 1.96 5.69 31.52
C VAL A 52 1.52 7.12 31.23
N LEU A 53 1.73 8.07 32.14
CA LEU A 53 1.38 9.48 31.92
C LEU A 53 2.12 10.06 30.70
N THR A 54 3.43 9.84 30.59
CA THR A 54 4.22 10.28 29.43
C THR A 54 3.68 9.72 28.11
N LEU A 55 3.37 8.41 28.07
CA LEU A 55 2.79 7.78 26.88
C LEU A 55 1.40 8.33 26.55
N GLN A 56 0.58 8.62 27.55
CA GLN A 56 -0.73 9.23 27.35
C GLN A 56 -0.62 10.64 26.74
N GLU A 57 0.35 11.44 27.19
CA GLU A 57 0.62 12.76 26.60
C GLU A 57 1.09 12.65 25.15
N GLU A 58 1.99 11.71 24.85
CA GLU A 58 2.42 11.47 23.47
C GLU A 58 1.26 11.03 22.57
N ILE A 59 0.40 10.13 23.05
CA ILE A 59 -0.80 9.69 22.33
C ILE A 59 -1.70 10.90 22.06
N LYS A 60 -1.89 11.79 23.04
CA LYS A 60 -2.68 13.02 22.86
C LYS A 60 -2.09 13.91 21.76
N LYS A 61 -0.78 14.15 21.78
CA LYS A 61 -0.06 14.92 20.74
C LYS A 61 -0.21 14.28 19.36
N LYS A 62 0.02 12.97 19.26
CA LYS A 62 -0.12 12.21 18.00
C LYS A 62 -1.56 12.23 17.48
N LYS A 63 -2.57 12.12 18.34
CA LYS A 63 -3.98 12.23 17.94
C LYS A 63 -4.31 13.61 17.34
N LEU A 64 -3.81 14.69 17.93
CA LEU A 64 -3.98 16.04 17.39
C LEU A 64 -3.31 16.19 16.01
N LEU A 65 -2.12 15.64 15.85
CA LEU A 65 -1.42 15.64 14.56
C LEU A 65 -2.22 14.88 13.49
N VAL A 66 -2.73 13.70 13.82
CA VAL A 66 -3.60 12.91 12.92
C VAL A 66 -4.83 13.71 12.52
N GLN A 67 -5.49 14.40 13.45
CA GLN A 67 -6.64 15.24 13.14
C GLN A 67 -6.28 16.41 12.21
N LYS A 68 -5.13 17.04 12.42
CA LYS A 68 -4.62 18.12 11.55
C LYS A 68 -4.38 17.60 10.12
N LEU A 69 -3.68 16.48 9.98
CA LEU A 69 -3.40 15.87 8.68
C LEU A 69 -4.70 15.45 7.98
N LYS A 70 -5.64 14.83 8.69
CA LYS A 70 -6.95 14.46 8.15
C LYS A 70 -7.70 15.67 7.59
N LYS A 71 -7.68 16.81 8.27
CA LYS A 71 -8.31 18.05 7.79
C LYS A 71 -7.66 18.59 6.51
N GLN A 72 -6.35 18.42 6.34
CA GLN A 72 -5.64 18.89 5.14
C GLN A 72 -5.97 18.08 3.88
N ILE A 73 -6.28 16.80 4.04
CA ILE A 73 -6.57 15.88 2.91
C ILE A 73 -8.07 15.63 2.68
N ALA A 74 -8.93 16.06 3.60
CA ALA A 74 -10.38 15.93 3.46
C ALA A 74 -10.97 17.08 2.64
N ILE A 75 -12.18 16.88 2.10
CA ILE A 75 -12.93 17.95 1.42
C ILE A 75 -13.16 19.10 2.41
N SER A 76 -12.83 20.31 2.00
CA SER A 76 -12.99 21.50 2.82
C SER A 76 -14.11 22.39 2.28
N LYS A 77 -14.79 23.11 3.17
CA LYS A 77 -15.82 24.08 2.77
C LYS A 77 -15.24 25.24 1.96
N SER A 78 -13.97 25.60 2.18
CA SER A 78 -13.29 26.68 1.47
C SER A 78 -12.65 26.25 0.13
N LYS A 79 -12.71 24.96 -0.23
CA LYS A 79 -12.06 24.37 -1.42
C LYS A 79 -10.53 24.49 -1.45
N ASP A 80 -9.88 24.66 -0.30
CA ASP A 80 -8.42 24.84 -0.19
C ASP A 80 -7.65 23.58 0.20
N SER A 81 -8.35 22.49 0.49
CA SER A 81 -7.71 21.24 0.86
C SER A 81 -6.91 20.65 -0.31
N TYR A 82 -5.99 19.74 0.00
CA TYR A 82 -5.26 19.04 -1.05
C TYR A 82 -6.18 18.23 -1.97
N LEU A 83 -7.26 17.66 -1.43
CA LEU A 83 -8.25 16.92 -2.22
C LEU A 83 -9.04 17.85 -3.15
N ASP A 84 -9.42 19.03 -2.67
CA ASP A 84 -10.13 20.02 -3.47
C ASP A 84 -9.25 20.53 -4.63
N LYS A 85 -7.99 20.85 -4.33
CA LYS A 85 -6.99 21.25 -5.34
C LYS A 85 -6.73 20.14 -6.37
N MET A 86 -6.62 18.90 -5.91
CA MET A 86 -6.45 17.74 -6.81
C MET A 86 -7.68 17.54 -7.70
N ASN A 87 -8.89 17.65 -7.15
CA ASN A 87 -10.13 17.51 -7.91
C ASN A 87 -10.28 18.63 -8.95
N LEU A 88 -9.98 19.88 -8.59
CA LEU A 88 -9.97 20.98 -9.55
C LEU A 88 -8.95 20.76 -10.68
N ALA A 89 -7.73 20.31 -10.34
CA ALA A 89 -6.74 19.96 -11.35
C ALA A 89 -7.22 18.79 -12.24
N LYS A 90 -7.93 17.81 -11.66
CA LYS A 90 -8.51 16.69 -12.39
C LYS A 90 -9.63 17.12 -13.34
N GLU A 91 -10.49 18.04 -12.92
CA GLU A 91 -11.52 18.67 -13.76
C GLU A 91 -10.86 19.44 -14.92
N ASN A 92 -9.85 20.26 -14.64
CA ASN A 92 -9.12 21.01 -15.67
C ASN A 92 -8.37 20.10 -16.66
N LEU A 93 -8.01 18.88 -16.25
CA LEU A 93 -7.32 17.89 -17.08
C LEU A 93 -8.26 16.78 -17.58
N GLU A 94 -9.59 16.93 -17.43
CA GLU A 94 -10.55 15.88 -17.71
C GLU A 94 -10.43 15.37 -19.15
N ASP A 95 -10.31 16.26 -20.13
CA ASP A 95 -10.15 15.91 -21.54
C ASP A 95 -8.90 15.05 -21.80
N ILE A 96 -7.80 15.36 -21.12
CA ILE A 96 -6.54 14.61 -21.24
C ILE A 96 -6.68 13.25 -20.55
N ILE A 97 -7.24 13.24 -19.34
CA ILE A 97 -7.44 12.00 -18.56
C ILE A 97 -8.36 11.04 -19.31
N THR A 98 -9.47 11.54 -19.85
CA THR A 98 -10.44 10.75 -20.61
C THR A 98 -9.85 10.22 -21.92
N LYS A 99 -9.00 11.01 -22.60
CA LYS A 99 -8.25 10.56 -23.79
C LYS A 99 -7.44 9.30 -23.52
N PHE A 100 -6.80 9.18 -22.35
CA PHE A 100 -5.98 8.01 -21.99
C PHE A 100 -6.72 6.98 -21.14
N HIS A 101 -8.01 7.19 -20.87
CA HIS A 101 -8.82 6.25 -20.09
C HIS A 101 -9.34 5.11 -20.97
N PHE A 102 -9.03 3.87 -20.56
CA PHE A 102 -9.53 2.65 -21.18
C PHE A 102 -9.54 1.50 -20.18
N SER A 103 -10.23 0.42 -20.53
CA SER A 103 -10.22 -0.83 -19.79
C SER A 103 -9.74 -1.99 -20.65
N ILE A 104 -9.12 -2.98 -19.99
CA ILE A 104 -8.69 -4.23 -20.60
C ILE A 104 -9.35 -5.39 -19.87
N SER A 105 -10.03 -6.25 -20.63
CA SER A 105 -10.55 -7.53 -20.15
C SER A 105 -9.90 -8.66 -20.95
N ILE A 106 -9.56 -9.76 -20.28
CA ILE A 106 -8.92 -10.90 -20.91
C ILE A 106 -9.77 -12.14 -20.64
N GLY A 107 -10.26 -12.73 -21.73
CA GLY A 107 -11.06 -13.94 -21.72
C GLY A 107 -10.31 -15.11 -22.33
N LEU A 108 -10.61 -16.31 -21.82
CA LEU A 108 -10.20 -17.56 -22.45
C LEU A 108 -11.36 -18.08 -23.30
N ARG A 109 -11.05 -18.60 -24.48
CA ARG A 109 -12.02 -19.33 -25.30
C ARG A 109 -11.45 -20.67 -25.72
N THR A 110 -12.22 -21.72 -25.50
CA THR A 110 -11.96 -23.05 -26.06
C THR A 110 -12.79 -23.21 -27.32
N HIS A 111 -12.14 -23.45 -28.45
CA HIS A 111 -12.87 -23.82 -29.67
C HIS A 111 -13.17 -25.31 -29.60
N LYS A 112 -14.46 -25.69 -29.63
CA LYS A 112 -14.86 -27.10 -29.73
C LYS A 112 -14.41 -27.61 -31.10
N LYS A 113 -13.29 -28.35 -31.18
CA LYS A 113 -12.97 -29.14 -32.38
C LYS A 113 -13.81 -30.42 -32.36
N LYS A 114 -14.31 -30.84 -33.52
CA LYS A 114 -15.06 -32.10 -33.74
C LYS A 114 -14.23 -33.38 -33.52
N ALA A 115 -12.92 -33.28 -33.26
CA ALA A 115 -12.02 -34.43 -33.13
C ALA A 115 -11.39 -34.49 -31.73
N LYS A 116 -11.34 -35.70 -31.17
CA LYS A 116 -10.90 -36.13 -29.83
C LYS A 116 -9.55 -35.57 -29.36
N GLY A 117 -9.49 -34.30 -28.98
CA GLY A 117 -8.31 -33.69 -28.36
C GLY A 117 -8.71 -32.55 -27.41
N LEU A 118 -8.01 -32.46 -26.28
CA LEU A 118 -8.13 -31.35 -25.32
C LEU A 118 -7.77 -30.04 -26.03
N SER A 119 -8.79 -29.27 -26.41
CA SER A 119 -8.59 -27.96 -27.03
C SER A 119 -8.01 -26.99 -26.00
N GLN A 120 -6.73 -26.64 -26.17
CA GLN A 120 -6.06 -25.68 -25.30
C GLN A 120 -6.72 -24.31 -25.41
N PRO A 121 -7.12 -23.68 -24.29
CA PRO A 121 -7.79 -22.39 -24.31
C PRO A 121 -6.90 -21.33 -24.94
N LYS A 122 -7.51 -20.45 -25.74
CA LYS A 122 -6.82 -19.31 -26.36
C LYS A 122 -7.23 -18.01 -25.69
N TYR A 123 -6.27 -17.10 -25.56
CA TYR A 123 -6.47 -15.79 -24.95
C TYR A 123 -6.99 -14.79 -25.96
N TYR A 124 -8.01 -14.05 -25.54
CA TYR A 124 -8.57 -12.92 -26.24
C TYR A 124 -8.61 -11.72 -25.31
N LEU A 125 -8.19 -10.57 -25.81
CA LEU A 125 -8.13 -9.33 -25.06
C LEU A 125 -9.14 -8.36 -25.65
N ARG A 126 -10.03 -7.80 -24.83
CA ARG A 126 -10.93 -6.72 -25.22
C ARG A 126 -10.45 -5.42 -24.59
N ILE A 127 -10.14 -4.46 -25.44
CA ILE A 127 -9.85 -3.07 -25.07
C ILE A 127 -11.13 -2.27 -25.26
N THR A 128 -11.51 -1.47 -24.27
CA THR A 128 -12.64 -0.54 -24.37
C THR A 128 -12.16 0.87 -24.02
N ALA A 129 -12.25 1.79 -24.97
CA ALA A 129 -11.94 3.20 -24.76
C ALA A 129 -13.02 3.89 -23.91
N PHE A 130 -12.72 5.09 -23.39
CA PHE A 130 -13.67 5.88 -22.60
C PHE A 130 -15.03 6.08 -23.30
N ASN A 131 -15.01 6.36 -24.61
CA ASN A 131 -16.21 6.51 -25.46
C ASN A 131 -16.92 5.19 -25.81
N LYS A 132 -16.64 4.10 -25.09
CA LYS A 132 -17.26 2.77 -25.24
C LYS A 132 -16.95 2.02 -26.54
N ARG A 133 -16.19 2.60 -27.48
CA ARG A 133 -15.66 1.84 -28.61
C ARG A 133 -14.73 0.74 -28.08
N PHE A 134 -14.83 -0.45 -28.67
CA PHE A 134 -14.03 -1.58 -28.24
C PHE A 134 -13.40 -2.34 -29.40
N LYS A 135 -12.29 -3.02 -29.09
CA LYS A 135 -11.57 -3.89 -30.02
C LYS A 135 -11.24 -5.20 -29.32
N ASN A 136 -11.52 -6.31 -29.99
CA ASN A 136 -11.10 -7.62 -29.52
C ASN A 136 -9.84 -8.04 -30.27
N LEU A 137 -8.80 -8.42 -29.55
CA LEU A 137 -7.54 -8.91 -30.07
C LEU A 137 -7.40 -10.40 -29.75
N TYR A 138 -6.99 -11.17 -30.73
CA TYR A 138 -6.56 -12.54 -30.52
C TYR A 138 -5.08 -12.55 -30.13
N ILE A 139 -4.77 -13.16 -28.99
CA ILE A 139 -3.41 -13.16 -28.43
C ILE A 139 -2.68 -14.47 -28.78
N GLY A 140 -3.33 -15.61 -28.50
CA GLY A 140 -2.76 -16.93 -28.80
C GLY A 140 -2.90 -17.94 -27.67
N SER A 141 -2.09 -19.00 -27.72
CA SER A 141 -1.97 -20.00 -26.65
C SER A 141 -1.12 -19.50 -25.48
N PRO A 142 -1.29 -20.09 -24.29
CA PRO A 142 -0.41 -19.84 -23.14
C PRO A 142 1.08 -19.94 -23.48
N ASP A 143 1.50 -20.98 -24.20
CA ASP A 143 2.93 -21.21 -24.49
C ASP A 143 3.54 -20.09 -25.32
N LYS A 144 2.80 -19.62 -26.34
CA LYS A 144 3.25 -18.50 -27.18
C LYS A 144 3.36 -17.21 -26.35
N ILE A 145 2.42 -16.98 -25.44
CA ILE A 145 2.45 -15.82 -24.54
C ILE A 145 3.67 -15.90 -23.62
N LYS A 146 3.93 -17.06 -23.02
CA LYS A 146 5.10 -17.28 -22.15
C LYS A 146 6.41 -17.00 -22.90
N THR A 147 6.54 -17.49 -24.13
CA THR A 147 7.71 -17.20 -24.98
C THR A 147 7.87 -15.71 -25.27
N THR A 148 6.80 -15.03 -25.71
CA THR A 148 6.87 -13.59 -26.00
C THR A 148 7.20 -12.77 -24.74
N LEU A 149 6.57 -13.07 -23.60
CA LEU A 149 6.89 -12.37 -22.34
C LEU A 149 8.34 -12.60 -21.91
N ALA A 150 8.86 -13.83 -22.09
CA ALA A 150 10.25 -14.13 -21.80
C ALA A 150 11.22 -13.35 -22.70
N ASN A 151 10.89 -13.19 -23.98
CA ASN A 151 11.69 -12.41 -24.92
C ASN A 151 11.68 -10.91 -24.59
N ILE A 152 10.55 -10.38 -24.11
CA ILE A 152 10.43 -8.95 -23.76
C ILE A 152 11.15 -8.63 -22.46
N TYR A 153 10.96 -9.45 -21.43
CA TYR A 153 11.42 -9.13 -20.07
C TYR A 153 12.69 -9.86 -19.65
N ASN A 154 13.25 -10.71 -20.51
CA ASN A 154 14.42 -11.55 -20.25
C ASN A 154 14.29 -12.37 -18.95
N LYS A 155 13.10 -12.94 -18.71
CA LYS A 155 12.76 -13.75 -17.52
C LYS A 155 11.89 -14.95 -17.89
N PRO A 156 12.01 -16.10 -17.20
CA PRO A 156 11.17 -17.26 -17.49
C PRO A 156 9.74 -17.10 -16.95
N TYR A 157 8.75 -17.46 -17.77
CA TYR A 157 7.32 -17.45 -17.42
C TYR A 157 6.68 -18.86 -17.39
N ASN A 158 7.51 -19.91 -17.40
CA ASN A 158 7.07 -21.30 -17.58
C ASN A 158 6.09 -21.76 -16.48
N ASN A 159 6.26 -21.26 -15.26
CA ASN A 159 5.46 -21.64 -14.10
C ASN A 159 4.16 -20.84 -13.94
N PHE A 160 3.90 -19.85 -14.81
CA PHE A 160 2.74 -19.00 -14.66
C PHE A 160 1.45 -19.75 -15.00
N ASN A 161 0.47 -19.63 -14.10
CA ASN A 161 -0.90 -20.06 -14.29
C ASN A 161 -1.69 -19.05 -15.14
N SER A 162 -2.96 -19.35 -15.42
CA SER A 162 -3.75 -18.51 -16.32
C SER A 162 -4.02 -17.10 -15.79
N GLU A 163 -4.29 -16.94 -14.50
CA GLU A 163 -4.57 -15.62 -13.92
C GLU A 163 -3.30 -14.76 -13.86
N GLU A 164 -2.16 -15.36 -13.56
CA GLU A 164 -0.86 -14.67 -13.59
C GLU A 164 -0.55 -14.18 -15.01
N LEU A 165 -0.75 -15.03 -16.03
CA LEU A 165 -0.58 -14.62 -17.43
C LEU A 165 -1.54 -13.50 -17.85
N LYS A 166 -2.79 -13.50 -17.35
CA LYS A 166 -3.72 -12.38 -17.58
C LYS A 166 -3.20 -11.09 -16.95
N GLY A 167 -2.60 -11.17 -15.76
CA GLY A 167 -1.95 -10.03 -15.10
C GLY A 167 -0.86 -9.42 -15.97
N GLU A 168 0.09 -10.25 -16.41
CA GLU A 168 1.21 -9.83 -17.26
C GLU A 168 0.76 -9.24 -18.60
N LEU A 169 -0.22 -9.88 -19.26
CA LEU A 169 -0.79 -9.36 -20.50
C LEU A 169 -1.50 -8.03 -20.30
N LYS A 170 -2.24 -7.86 -19.19
CA LYS A 170 -2.89 -6.57 -18.89
C LYS A 170 -1.86 -5.47 -18.73
N VAL A 171 -0.76 -5.73 -18.02
CA VAL A 171 0.33 -4.76 -17.86
C VAL A 171 0.92 -4.43 -19.23
N LEU A 172 1.44 -5.42 -19.95
CA LEU A 172 2.08 -5.23 -21.27
C LEU A 172 1.19 -4.44 -22.25
N TYR A 173 -0.08 -4.84 -22.40
CA TYR A 173 -0.98 -4.17 -23.32
C TYR A 173 -1.38 -2.77 -22.82
N SER A 174 -1.47 -2.53 -21.51
CA SER A 174 -1.77 -1.19 -20.99
C SER A 174 -0.68 -0.19 -21.37
N VAL A 175 0.58 -0.59 -21.18
CA VAL A 175 1.76 0.21 -21.51
C VAL A 175 1.81 0.48 -23.03
N TYR A 176 1.67 -0.58 -23.83
CA TYR A 176 1.63 -0.48 -25.29
C TYR A 176 0.53 0.47 -25.78
N ILE A 177 -0.70 0.30 -25.30
CA ILE A 177 -1.85 1.11 -25.74
C ILE A 177 -1.64 2.57 -25.38
N ARG A 178 -1.16 2.89 -24.16
CA ARG A 178 -0.87 4.28 -23.79
C ARG A 178 0.15 4.92 -24.71
N ASN A 179 1.27 4.24 -24.96
CA ASN A 179 2.30 4.73 -25.89
C ASN A 179 1.75 4.90 -27.31
N TYR A 180 0.96 3.94 -27.79
CA TYR A 180 0.36 3.98 -29.11
C TYR A 180 -0.60 5.15 -29.26
N ILE A 181 -1.50 5.36 -28.30
CA ILE A 181 -2.46 6.47 -28.31
C ILE A 181 -1.77 7.82 -28.12
N PHE A 182 -0.67 7.87 -27.36
CA PHE A 182 0.13 9.09 -27.22
C PHE A 182 0.77 9.50 -28.55
N LYS A 183 1.37 8.55 -29.27
CA LYS A 183 2.03 8.79 -30.57
C LYS A 183 1.04 8.94 -31.73
N ASN A 184 -0.17 8.38 -31.59
CA ASN A 184 -1.18 8.32 -32.65
C ASN A 184 -2.55 8.80 -32.14
N SER A 185 -3.60 8.02 -32.39
CA SER A 185 -4.96 8.27 -31.92
C SER A 185 -5.75 6.98 -31.73
N TRP A 186 -6.90 7.07 -31.06
CA TRP A 186 -7.82 5.95 -30.92
C TRP A 186 -8.37 5.47 -32.26
N ASP A 187 -8.60 6.37 -33.22
CA ASP A 187 -9.10 6.00 -34.55
C ASP A 187 -8.13 5.11 -35.29
N ILE A 188 -6.85 5.46 -35.26
CA ILE A 188 -5.79 4.66 -35.86
C ILE A 188 -5.72 3.30 -35.15
N PHE A 189 -5.72 3.29 -33.81
CA PHE A 189 -5.72 2.04 -33.03
C PHE A 189 -6.90 1.11 -33.38
N PHE A 190 -8.11 1.66 -33.55
CA PHE A 190 -9.28 0.85 -33.91
C PHE A 190 -9.21 0.29 -35.34
N ASN A 191 -8.45 0.90 -36.23
CA ASN A 191 -8.28 0.45 -37.62
C ASN A 191 -7.05 -0.44 -37.83
N SER A 192 -6.02 -0.34 -36.99
CA SER A 192 -4.75 -1.08 -37.13
C SER A 192 -4.79 -2.50 -36.55
N LYS A 193 -3.93 -3.40 -37.00
CA LYS A 193 -3.74 -4.70 -36.32
C LYS A 193 -2.75 -4.54 -35.16
N HIS A 194 -3.01 -5.28 -34.07
CA HIS A 194 -2.19 -5.27 -32.86
C HIS A 194 -1.96 -6.72 -32.43
N SER A 195 -1.22 -7.47 -33.23
CA SER A 195 -0.90 -8.86 -32.90
C SER A 195 0.15 -8.92 -31.79
N LEU A 196 0.22 -10.06 -31.10
CA LEU A 196 1.26 -10.28 -30.08
C LEU A 196 2.68 -10.10 -30.65
N LYS A 197 2.90 -10.42 -31.94
CA LYS A 197 4.19 -10.24 -32.61
C LYS A 197 4.53 -8.77 -32.82
N ASP A 198 3.54 -7.93 -33.16
CA ASP A 198 3.75 -6.50 -33.34
C ASP A 198 4.16 -5.83 -32.02
N ILE A 199 3.60 -6.32 -30.91
CA ILE A 199 3.92 -5.82 -29.57
C ILE A 199 5.29 -6.30 -29.11
N GLU A 200 5.68 -7.52 -29.44
CA GLU A 200 7.03 -8.02 -29.17
C GLU A 200 8.09 -7.18 -29.90
N LEU A 201 7.85 -6.86 -31.17
CA LEU A 201 8.72 -5.98 -31.95
C LEU A 201 8.78 -4.58 -31.33
N TRP A 202 7.62 -3.97 -31.05
CA TRP A 202 7.56 -2.66 -30.40
C TRP A 202 8.30 -2.65 -29.05
N ALA A 203 8.16 -3.71 -28.25
CA ALA A 203 8.83 -3.82 -26.96
C ALA A 203 10.36 -3.89 -27.13
N SER A 204 10.85 -4.57 -28.16
CA SER A 204 12.29 -4.57 -28.48
C SER A 204 12.79 -3.20 -28.96
N GLU A 205 11.98 -2.46 -29.72
CA GLU A 205 12.34 -1.13 -30.25
C GLU A 205 12.35 -0.05 -29.16
N ILE A 206 11.38 -0.09 -28.25
CA ILE A 206 11.28 0.86 -27.14
C ILE A 206 12.27 0.55 -26.00
N GLY A 207 12.67 -0.71 -25.85
CA GLY A 207 13.60 -1.15 -24.81
C GLY A 207 13.14 -0.77 -23.41
N ASN A 208 14.06 -0.27 -22.58
CA ASN A 208 13.80 0.08 -21.18
C ASN A 208 12.80 1.24 -21.00
N GLU A 209 12.52 2.02 -22.04
CA GLU A 209 11.51 3.08 -21.98
C GLU A 209 10.09 2.52 -21.78
N ILE A 210 9.88 1.20 -21.99
CA ILE A 210 8.62 0.51 -21.68
C ILE A 210 8.16 0.78 -20.24
N TYR A 211 9.08 0.91 -19.28
CA TYR A 211 8.75 1.10 -17.86
C TYR A 211 8.28 2.52 -17.51
N ARG A 212 8.32 3.47 -18.46
CA ARG A 212 7.82 4.85 -18.26
C ARG A 212 6.32 5.01 -18.59
N TRP A 213 5.71 4.02 -19.25
CA TRP A 213 4.34 4.07 -19.78
C TRP A 213 3.37 3.22 -18.94
#